data_AF-A0A9W7YFX2-F1
#
_entry.id   AF-A0A9W7YFX2-F1
#
_cell.length_a   1.000
_cell.length_b   1.000
_cell.length_c   1.000
_cell.angle_alpha   90.00
_cell.angle_beta   90.00
_cell.angle_gamma   90.00
#
_symmetry.space_group_name_H-M   'P 1'
#
loop_
_entity.id
_entity.type
_entity.pdbx_description
1 polymer ?
#
loop_
_entity_poly.entity_id
_entity_poly.type
_entity_poly.pdbx_seq_one_letter_code
_entity_poly.pdbx_strand_id
1 'polypeptide(L)'
;MEAFMSTIKAQQFALNAWDMAASFTNIPYIYYFKNPNSGSADDFMPSSRLRASFLKVIEEFPILVGHITVGKDGRCLVDVNPHNLNMPEYLESQSTAHFCDLEKAKFSWDALPQNVATVGAFPAVGVSGIIKLVNVNIIRLAENSGLVLFVSIPHYAVDGVGYCAFVNRWAELCRWMQSNTTENEPPRHDYNFDRSTI
;
A
#
# COMPACT_ATOMS: atom_id res chain seq x y z
N MET A 1 9.42 -0.54 -14.22
CA MET A 1 9.75 0.55 -13.29
C MET A 1 9.91 1.86 -14.05
N GLU A 2 10.75 1.94 -15.09
CA GLU A 2 10.87 3.13 -15.95
C GLU A 2 9.54 3.59 -16.57
N ALA A 3 8.77 2.65 -17.15
CA ALA A 3 7.44 2.95 -17.71
C ALA A 3 6.42 3.46 -16.67
N PHE A 4 6.60 3.11 -15.39
CA PHE A 4 5.80 3.66 -14.30
C PHE A 4 6.29 5.07 -13.92
N MET A 5 7.61 5.28 -13.82
CA MET A 5 8.17 6.59 -13.48
C MET A 5 7.78 7.67 -14.50
N SER A 6 7.62 7.30 -15.78
CA SER A 6 7.18 8.21 -16.84
C SER A 6 5.73 8.68 -16.73
N THR A 7 4.87 8.00 -15.95
CA THR A 7 3.48 8.43 -15.75
C THR A 7 3.34 9.45 -14.61
N ILE A 8 4.31 9.51 -13.70
CA ILE A 8 4.30 10.40 -12.54
C ILE A 8 4.77 11.80 -12.95
N LYS A 9 3.97 12.81 -12.61
CA LYS A 9 4.29 14.22 -12.84
C LYS A 9 4.87 14.87 -11.59
N ALA A 10 5.72 15.87 -11.79
CA ALA A 10 6.19 16.70 -10.69
C ALA A 10 5.03 17.52 -10.11
N GLN A 11 4.87 17.49 -8.79
CA GLN A 11 3.80 18.20 -8.08
C GLN A 11 4.08 18.26 -6.57
N GLN A 12 3.44 19.21 -5.91
CA GLN A 12 3.59 19.44 -4.48
C GLN A 12 2.23 19.44 -3.81
N PHE A 13 2.11 18.70 -2.71
CA PHE A 13 0.91 18.66 -1.88
C PHE A 13 1.22 19.37 -0.57
N ALA A 14 0.73 20.60 -0.41
CA ALA A 14 0.83 21.32 0.85
C ALA A 14 -0.03 20.61 1.91
N LEU A 15 0.58 20.32 3.06
CA LEU A 15 -0.13 19.73 4.20
C LEU A 15 -0.78 20.83 5.03
N ASN A 16 -2.03 20.62 5.42
CA ASN A 16 -2.80 21.53 6.26
C ASN A 16 -2.65 21.16 7.75
N ALA A 17 -3.32 21.91 8.63
CA ALA A 17 -3.22 21.69 10.07
C ALA A 17 -3.74 20.32 10.52
N TRP A 18 -4.75 19.76 9.83
CA TRP A 18 -5.31 18.44 10.14
C TRP A 18 -4.34 17.31 9.78
N ASP A 19 -3.64 17.43 8.65
CA ASP A 19 -2.61 16.48 8.27
C ASP A 19 -1.48 16.45 9.30
N MET A 20 -1.08 17.63 9.78
CA MET A 20 -0.03 17.75 10.79
C MET A 20 -0.47 17.23 12.15
N ALA A 21 -1.74 17.41 12.53
CA ALA A 21 -2.30 16.84 13.75
C ALA A 21 -2.24 15.29 13.74
N ALA A 22 -2.29 14.66 12.56
CA ALA A 22 -2.18 13.20 12.43
C ALA A 22 -0.75 12.72 12.10
N SER A 23 0.24 13.62 12.04
CA SER A 23 1.57 13.34 11.48
C SER A 23 2.39 12.29 12.23
N PHE A 24 2.07 12.04 13.49
CA PHE A 24 2.73 11.05 14.32
C PHE A 24 2.12 9.64 14.18
N THR A 25 1.11 9.44 13.34
CA THR A 25 0.46 8.13 13.20
C THR A 25 0.56 7.57 11.79
N ASN A 26 0.72 6.27 11.70
CA ASN A 26 0.41 5.47 10.53
C ASN A 26 -1.04 4.98 10.63
N ILE A 27 -1.61 4.60 9.48
CA ILE A 27 -2.84 3.82 9.35
C ILE A 27 -2.45 2.38 9.00
N PRO A 28 -2.08 1.52 9.97
CA PRO A 28 -1.74 0.12 9.71
C PRO A 28 -2.98 -0.77 9.73
N TYR A 29 -3.21 -1.55 8.67
CA TYR A 29 -4.14 -2.68 8.72
C TYR A 29 -3.49 -3.97 8.24
N ILE A 30 -3.97 -5.07 8.81
CA ILE A 30 -3.63 -6.44 8.42
C ILE A 30 -4.90 -7.10 7.87
N TYR A 31 -4.79 -7.62 6.66
CA TYR A 31 -5.82 -8.34 5.95
C TYR A 31 -5.45 -9.82 5.86
N TYR A 32 -6.45 -10.67 5.99
CA TYR A 32 -6.30 -12.12 5.95
C TYR A 32 -7.13 -12.67 4.79
N PHE A 33 -6.48 -13.41 3.88
CA PHE A 33 -7.16 -14.02 2.75
C PHE A 33 -6.96 -15.52 2.78
N LYS A 34 -8.06 -16.24 2.95
CA LYS A 34 -8.09 -17.70 2.85
C LYS A 34 -8.14 -18.12 1.38
N ASN A 35 -7.31 -19.07 0.99
CA ASN A 35 -7.49 -19.74 -0.30
C ASN A 35 -8.54 -20.86 -0.13
N PRO A 36 -9.73 -20.76 -0.74
CA PRO A 36 -10.73 -21.82 -0.68
C PRO A 36 -10.31 -23.09 -1.45
N ASN A 37 -9.36 -22.96 -2.37
CA ASN A 37 -8.85 -24.04 -3.23
C ASN A 37 -7.43 -24.47 -2.80
N SER A 38 -7.16 -24.51 -1.49
CA SER A 38 -5.87 -24.96 -0.97
C SER A 38 -5.52 -26.35 -1.51
N GLY A 39 -4.34 -26.50 -2.14
CA GLY A 39 -3.93 -27.72 -2.83
C GLY A 39 -4.14 -27.72 -4.35
N SER A 40 -4.78 -26.70 -4.92
CA SER A 40 -4.71 -26.45 -6.37
C SER A 40 -3.28 -26.03 -6.77
N ALA A 41 -2.89 -26.39 -8.01
CA ALA A 41 -1.65 -25.91 -8.64
C ALA A 41 -1.70 -24.40 -8.95
N ASP A 42 -2.90 -23.80 -8.97
CA ASP A 42 -3.06 -22.38 -9.25
C ASP A 42 -2.61 -21.52 -8.06
N ASP A 43 -1.71 -20.59 -8.34
CA ASP A 43 -1.22 -19.63 -7.35
C ASP A 43 -2.34 -18.69 -6.89
N PHE A 44 -2.63 -18.67 -5.59
CA PHE A 44 -3.69 -17.85 -5.03
C PHE A 44 -3.24 -16.40 -4.92
N MET A 45 -3.92 -15.48 -5.63
CA MET A 45 -3.53 -14.06 -5.73
C MET A 45 -2.08 -13.89 -6.20
N PRO A 46 -1.74 -14.20 -7.48
CA PRO A 46 -0.37 -14.29 -7.93
C PRO A 46 0.47 -13.03 -7.72
N SER A 47 1.74 -13.19 -7.32
CA SER A 47 2.67 -12.10 -6.99
C SER A 47 2.79 -11.06 -8.11
N SER A 48 2.87 -11.52 -9.36
CA SER A 48 2.98 -10.65 -10.54
C SER A 48 1.76 -9.74 -10.69
N ARG A 49 0.56 -10.26 -10.43
CA ARG A 49 -0.69 -9.51 -10.52
C ARG A 49 -0.85 -8.53 -9.37
N LEU A 50 -0.54 -8.96 -8.14
CA LEU A 50 -0.57 -8.08 -6.97
C LEU A 50 0.38 -6.89 -7.18
N ARG A 51 1.60 -7.16 -7.64
CA ARG A 51 2.59 -6.10 -7.87
C ARG A 51 2.24 -5.20 -9.06
N ALA A 52 1.74 -5.76 -10.17
CA ALA A 52 1.35 -4.97 -11.33
C ALA A 52 0.17 -4.04 -11.02
N SER A 53 -0.87 -4.57 -10.36
CA SER A 53 -2.02 -3.77 -9.91
C SER A 53 -1.64 -2.74 -8.84
N PHE A 54 -0.67 -3.07 -7.96
CA PHE A 54 -0.14 -2.13 -6.98
C PHE A 54 0.52 -0.92 -7.66
N LEU A 55 1.39 -1.16 -8.64
CA LEU A 55 2.00 -0.07 -9.39
C LEU A 55 0.94 0.78 -10.11
N LYS A 56 -0.11 0.16 -10.64
CA LYS A 56 -1.23 0.89 -11.26
C LYS A 56 -2.01 1.77 -10.28
N VAL A 57 -2.32 1.31 -9.07
CA VAL A 57 -2.98 2.17 -8.10
C VAL A 57 -2.07 3.33 -7.67
N ILE A 58 -0.76 3.12 -7.57
CA ILE A 58 0.17 4.21 -7.21
C ILE A 58 0.18 5.32 -8.29
N GLU A 59 -0.04 5.00 -9.57
CA GLU A 59 -0.21 6.01 -10.63
C GLU A 59 -1.40 6.96 -10.33
N GLU A 60 -2.45 6.46 -9.67
CA GLU A 60 -3.64 7.22 -9.29
C GLU A 60 -3.50 7.93 -7.92
N PHE A 61 -2.51 7.54 -7.11
CA PHE A 61 -2.20 8.13 -5.81
C PHE A 61 -0.77 8.67 -5.75
N PRO A 62 -0.42 9.64 -6.60
CA PRO A 62 0.98 10.06 -6.75
C PRO A 62 1.56 10.77 -5.51
N ILE A 63 0.73 11.23 -4.58
CA ILE A 63 1.21 11.72 -3.28
C ILE A 63 2.00 10.64 -2.52
N LEU A 64 1.69 9.35 -2.73
CA LEU A 64 2.28 8.22 -2.03
C LEU A 64 3.71 7.85 -2.49
N VAL A 65 4.22 8.53 -3.52
CA VAL A 65 5.61 8.38 -4.00
C VAL A 65 6.45 9.63 -3.75
N GLY A 66 5.93 10.60 -2.99
CA GLY A 66 6.65 11.83 -2.67
C GLY A 66 7.53 11.74 -1.41
N HIS A 67 8.33 12.78 -1.23
CA HIS A 67 9.11 13.01 -0.03
C HIS A 67 8.43 14.06 0.85
N ILE A 68 8.31 13.79 2.15
CA ILE A 68 7.94 14.84 3.11
C ILE A 68 9.08 15.85 3.21
N THR A 69 8.76 17.13 3.02
CA THR A 69 9.71 18.24 3.08
C THR A 69 9.07 19.45 3.78
N VAL A 70 9.87 20.47 4.03
CA VAL A 70 9.42 21.75 4.60
C VAL A 70 9.64 22.84 3.55
N GLY A 71 8.56 23.54 3.20
CA GLY A 71 8.58 24.67 2.28
C GLY A 71 9.29 25.88 2.87
N LYS A 72 9.57 26.88 2.01
CA LYS A 72 10.24 28.13 2.42
C LYS A 72 9.44 28.94 3.44
N ASP A 73 8.13 28.74 3.50
CA ASP A 73 7.20 29.36 4.43
C ASP A 73 7.00 28.56 5.73
N GLY A 74 7.78 27.47 5.91
CA GLY A 74 7.71 26.60 7.08
C GLY A 74 6.58 25.57 7.03
N ARG A 75 5.74 25.55 5.98
CA ARG A 75 4.69 24.54 5.85
C ARG A 75 5.26 23.21 5.38
N CYS A 76 4.79 22.11 5.96
CA CYS A 76 5.13 20.78 5.48
C CYS A 76 4.44 20.51 4.14
N LEU A 77 5.12 19.82 3.23
CA LEU A 77 4.57 19.42 1.95
C LEU A 77 5.12 18.06 1.53
N VAL A 78 4.34 17.34 0.73
CA VAL A 78 4.81 16.14 0.03
C VAL A 78 5.26 16.55 -1.37
N ASP A 79 6.56 16.44 -1.64
CA ASP A 79 7.20 16.79 -2.90
C ASP A 79 7.33 15.53 -3.77
N VAL A 80 6.63 15.51 -4.90
CA VAL A 80 6.74 14.44 -5.88
C VAL A 80 7.68 14.89 -6.99
N ASN A 81 8.86 14.26 -7.04
CA ASN A 81 9.86 14.50 -8.07
C ASN A 81 10.07 13.22 -8.90
N PRO A 82 9.72 13.20 -10.20
CA PRO A 82 9.88 12.02 -11.06
C PRO A 82 11.31 11.49 -11.16
N HIS A 83 12.32 12.33 -10.87
CA HIS A 83 13.73 11.95 -10.87
C HIS A 83 14.24 11.47 -9.50
N ASN A 84 13.42 11.60 -8.45
CA ASN A 84 13.75 11.19 -7.09
C ASN A 84 12.46 10.82 -6.33
N LEU A 85 11.87 9.69 -6.71
CA LEU A 85 10.64 9.19 -6.09
C LEU A 85 10.94 8.39 -4.82
N ASN A 86 10.14 8.62 -3.79
CA ASN A 86 10.10 7.78 -2.59
C ASN A 86 9.27 6.52 -2.87
N MET A 87 9.83 5.60 -3.64
CA MET A 87 9.10 4.37 -4.00
C MET A 87 8.62 3.62 -2.76
N PRO A 88 7.36 3.12 -2.75
CA PRO A 88 6.83 2.31 -1.66
C PRO A 88 7.73 1.14 -1.28
N GLU A 89 7.70 0.76 -0.01
CA GLU A 89 8.23 -0.53 0.40
C GLU A 89 7.19 -1.59 0.05
N TYR A 90 7.54 -2.52 -0.84
CA TYR A 90 6.71 -3.65 -1.23
C TYR A 90 7.51 -4.92 -1.02
N LEU A 91 7.16 -5.67 0.02
CA LEU A 91 7.80 -6.91 0.41
C LEU A 91 6.86 -8.08 0.21
N GLU A 92 7.43 -9.21 -0.19
CA GLU A 92 6.74 -10.48 -0.30
C GLU A 92 7.63 -11.59 0.24
N SER A 93 7.07 -12.43 1.11
CA SER A 93 7.80 -13.51 1.76
C SER A 93 6.90 -14.74 1.98
N GLN A 94 7.52 -15.85 2.37
CA GLN A 94 6.84 -17.11 2.64
C GLN A 94 6.90 -17.43 4.14
N SER A 95 5.78 -17.90 4.69
CA SER A 95 5.67 -18.44 6.04
C SER A 95 5.42 -19.94 6.01
N THR A 96 5.78 -20.61 7.10
CA THR A 96 5.43 -22.00 7.40
C THR A 96 4.09 -22.14 8.12
N ALA A 97 3.45 -21.04 8.53
CA ALA A 97 2.13 -21.06 9.16
C ALA A 97 1.02 -21.35 8.13
N HIS A 98 0.01 -22.12 8.51
CA HIS A 98 -1.19 -22.34 7.69
C HIS A 98 -2.29 -21.35 8.07
N PHE A 99 -3.18 -21.04 7.11
CA PHE A 99 -4.33 -20.17 7.38
C PHE A 99 -5.23 -20.70 8.53
N CYS A 100 -5.41 -22.02 8.63
CA CYS A 100 -6.24 -22.62 9.66
C CYS A 100 -5.68 -22.42 11.08
N ASP A 101 -4.36 -22.22 11.22
CA ASP A 101 -3.75 -21.93 12.52
C ASP A 101 -4.07 -20.49 12.96
N LEU A 102 -4.11 -19.55 12.01
CA LEU A 102 -4.60 -18.19 12.26
C LEU A 102 -6.08 -18.19 12.66
N GLU A 103 -6.92 -19.01 12.00
CA GLU A 103 -8.34 -19.16 12.35
C GLU A 103 -8.52 -19.72 13.76
N LYS A 104 -7.79 -20.79 14.11
CA LYS A 104 -7.82 -21.38 15.46
C LYS A 104 -7.39 -20.39 16.54
N ALA A 105 -6.39 -19.55 16.23
CA ALA A 105 -5.93 -18.49 17.10
C ALA A 105 -6.82 -17.23 17.08
N LYS A 106 -7.95 -17.27 16.36
CA LYS A 106 -8.89 -16.14 16.20
C LYS A 106 -8.20 -14.87 15.71
N PHE A 107 -7.19 -15.02 14.85
CA PHE A 107 -6.40 -13.93 14.28
C PHE A 107 -5.71 -13.06 15.34
N SER A 108 -5.33 -13.65 16.48
CA SER A 108 -4.55 -12.95 17.50
C SER A 108 -3.21 -12.47 16.97
N TRP A 109 -2.75 -11.30 17.43
CA TRP A 109 -1.46 -10.74 17.03
C TRP A 109 -0.29 -11.71 17.24
N ASP A 110 -0.29 -12.43 18.37
CA ASP A 110 0.79 -13.37 18.73
C ASP A 110 0.87 -14.60 17.82
N ALA A 111 -0.18 -14.87 17.05
CA ALA A 111 -0.22 -15.97 16.08
C ALA A 111 0.18 -15.55 14.66
N LEU A 112 0.41 -14.26 14.43
CA LEU A 112 0.83 -13.76 13.13
C LEU A 112 2.24 -14.25 12.79
N PRO A 113 2.52 -14.51 11.50
CA PRO A 113 3.89 -14.75 11.07
C PRO A 113 4.81 -13.60 11.48
N GLN A 114 6.06 -13.92 11.80
CA GLN A 114 7.06 -12.92 12.17
C GLN A 114 7.19 -11.85 11.09
N ASN A 115 7.42 -10.61 11.53
CA ASN A 115 7.64 -9.44 10.67
C ASN A 115 6.44 -9.06 9.77
N VAL A 116 5.21 -9.46 10.12
CA VAL A 116 3.99 -9.02 9.41
C VAL A 116 3.91 -7.50 9.28
N ALA A 117 4.09 -6.78 10.39
CA ALA A 117 4.16 -5.33 10.42
C ALA A 117 5.62 -4.90 10.25
N THR A 118 5.94 -4.33 9.08
CA THR A 118 7.29 -3.83 8.78
C THR A 118 7.55 -2.44 9.37
N VAL A 119 6.46 -1.73 9.71
CA VAL A 119 6.46 -0.46 10.41
C VAL A 119 5.41 -0.47 11.52
N GLY A 120 5.65 0.30 12.59
CA GLY A 120 4.72 0.42 13.72
C GLY A 120 3.61 1.45 13.50
N ALA A 121 2.85 1.71 14.56
CA ALA A 121 1.80 2.73 14.57
C ALA A 121 2.32 4.16 14.41
N PHE A 122 3.62 4.38 14.65
CA PHE A 122 4.27 5.68 14.51
C PHE A 122 5.19 5.66 13.27
N PRO A 123 5.16 6.69 12.41
CA PRO A 123 6.08 6.78 11.28
C PRO A 123 7.53 6.78 11.75
N ALA A 124 8.34 5.90 11.18
CA ALA A 124 9.75 5.77 11.47
C ALA A 124 10.53 5.54 10.17
N VAL A 125 11.83 5.84 10.20
CA VAL A 125 12.71 5.51 9.08
C VAL A 125 12.83 3.99 8.97
N GLY A 126 12.52 3.45 7.79
CA GLY A 126 12.69 2.03 7.49
C GLY A 126 14.13 1.69 7.10
N VAL A 127 14.32 0.49 6.53
CA VAL A 127 15.63 0.00 6.06
C VAL A 127 16.26 0.94 5.02
N SER A 128 15.45 1.63 4.22
CA SER A 128 15.92 2.59 3.23
C SER A 128 16.42 3.92 3.82
N GLY A 129 16.38 4.10 5.15
CA GLY A 129 16.81 5.34 5.81
C GLY A 129 15.87 6.54 5.61
N ILE A 130 14.69 6.32 5.02
CA ILE A 130 13.67 7.34 4.78
C ILE A 130 12.30 6.83 5.22
N ILE A 131 11.40 7.75 5.60
CA ILE A 131 10.01 7.41 5.90
C ILE A 131 9.29 7.11 4.58
N LYS A 132 8.76 5.89 4.45
CA LYS A 132 7.93 5.49 3.31
C LYS A 132 6.50 5.97 3.51
N LEU A 133 5.90 6.48 2.43
CA LEU A 133 4.50 6.87 2.45
C LEU A 133 3.55 5.70 2.20
N VAL A 134 4.08 4.55 1.75
CA VAL A 134 3.33 3.29 1.68
C VAL A 134 4.28 2.14 2.00
N ASN A 135 3.85 1.29 2.92
CA ASN A 135 4.51 0.04 3.27
C ASN A 135 3.52 -1.10 3.04
N VAL A 136 3.90 -2.05 2.19
CA VAL A 136 3.15 -3.25 1.87
C VAL A 136 4.02 -4.45 2.20
N ASN A 137 3.48 -5.38 2.97
CA ASN A 137 4.12 -6.66 3.22
C ASN A 137 3.11 -7.80 3.00
N ILE A 138 3.45 -8.70 2.08
CA ILE A 138 2.66 -9.87 1.73
C ILE A 138 3.37 -11.10 2.26
N ILE A 139 2.70 -11.85 3.12
CA ILE A 139 3.20 -13.11 3.65
C ILE A 139 2.34 -14.23 3.10
N ARG A 140 2.91 -15.03 2.20
CA ARG A 140 2.33 -16.26 1.67
C ARG A 140 2.32 -17.31 2.77
N LEU A 141 1.16 -17.91 3.02
CA LEU A 141 1.03 -18.97 4.03
C LEU A 141 1.37 -20.34 3.42
N ALA A 142 1.68 -21.30 4.27
CA ALA A 142 2.09 -22.64 3.86
C ALA A 142 1.04 -23.31 2.97
N GLU A 143 1.53 -24.14 2.04
CA GLU A 143 0.71 -24.97 1.14
C GLU A 143 -0.35 -24.20 0.36
N ASN A 144 -0.05 -22.94 -0.02
CA ASN A 144 -0.97 -22.07 -0.73
C ASN A 144 -2.32 -21.92 0.03
N SER A 145 -2.31 -22.04 1.36
CA SER A 145 -3.54 -22.00 2.19
C SER A 145 -4.15 -20.60 2.31
N GLY A 146 -3.38 -19.56 1.96
CA GLY A 146 -3.82 -18.17 1.99
C GLY A 146 -2.65 -17.20 2.01
N LEU A 147 -2.95 -15.93 2.31
CA LEU A 147 -1.94 -14.91 2.56
C LEU A 147 -2.38 -13.92 3.65
N VAL A 148 -1.39 -13.31 4.29
CA VAL A 148 -1.55 -12.15 5.17
C VAL A 148 -0.97 -10.94 4.46
N LEU A 149 -1.74 -9.84 4.41
CA LEU A 149 -1.35 -8.61 3.77
C LEU A 149 -1.36 -7.49 4.80
N PHE A 150 -0.20 -6.88 5.04
CA PHE A 150 -0.07 -5.66 5.82
C PHE A 150 0.04 -4.46 4.89
N VAL A 151 -0.73 -3.41 5.15
CA VAL A 151 -0.66 -2.13 4.45
C VAL A 151 -0.65 -1.00 5.47
N SER A 152 0.38 -0.14 5.41
CA SER A 152 0.54 1.01 6.29
C SER A 152 0.88 2.26 5.49
N ILE A 153 0.11 3.32 5.74
CA ILE A 153 0.26 4.64 5.12
C ILE A 153 0.29 5.69 6.24
N PRO A 154 1.25 6.64 6.28
CA PRO A 154 1.24 7.72 7.25
C PRO A 154 -0.04 8.56 7.13
N HIS A 155 -0.67 8.87 8.26
CA HIS A 155 -1.98 9.53 8.30
C HIS A 155 -1.94 10.99 7.79
N TYR A 156 -0.75 11.60 7.72
CA TYR A 156 -0.59 12.90 7.06
C TYR A 156 -0.67 12.80 5.53
N ALA A 157 -0.44 11.62 4.94
CA ALA A 157 -0.52 11.40 3.50
C ALA A 157 -1.97 11.19 3.05
N VAL A 158 -2.74 10.40 3.81
CA VAL A 158 -4.17 10.14 3.57
C VAL A 158 -4.91 9.98 4.89
N ASP A 159 -6.21 10.28 4.89
CA ASP A 159 -7.08 9.94 6.01
C ASP A 159 -7.62 8.48 5.87
N GLY A 160 -8.52 8.08 6.76
CA GLY A 160 -9.13 6.74 6.70
C GLY A 160 -9.94 6.50 5.42
N VAL A 161 -10.56 7.53 4.84
CA VAL A 161 -11.33 7.40 3.58
C VAL A 161 -10.38 7.19 2.41
N GLY A 162 -9.31 7.99 2.33
CA GLY A 162 -8.25 7.87 1.33
C GLY A 162 -7.50 6.54 1.42
N TYR A 163 -7.26 6.04 2.64
CA TYR A 163 -6.71 4.71 2.87
C TYR A 163 -7.61 3.61 2.28
N CYS A 164 -8.91 3.64 2.62
CA CYS A 164 -9.88 2.67 2.09
C CYS A 164 -10.00 2.78 0.57
N ALA A 165 -10.01 4.00 0.02
CA ALA A 165 -10.04 4.24 -1.41
C ALA A 165 -8.83 3.60 -2.11
N PHE A 166 -7.62 3.77 -1.56
CA PHE A 166 -6.40 3.16 -2.07
C PHE A 166 -6.47 1.62 -2.07
N VAL A 167 -6.81 1.00 -0.94
CA VAL A 167 -6.84 -0.47 -0.83
C VAL A 167 -7.94 -1.08 -1.69
N ASN A 168 -9.13 -0.47 -1.71
CA ASN A 168 -10.23 -0.93 -2.56
C ASN A 168 -9.87 -0.84 -4.03
N ARG A 169 -9.25 0.28 -4.44
CA ARG A 169 -8.84 0.51 -5.82
C ARG A 169 -7.75 -0.46 -6.26
N TRP A 170 -6.78 -0.76 -5.40
CA TRP A 170 -5.80 -1.80 -5.66
C TRP A 170 -6.47 -3.16 -5.91
N ALA A 171 -7.43 -3.53 -5.06
CA ALA A 171 -8.16 -4.79 -5.20
C ALA A 171 -9.00 -4.83 -6.49
N GLU A 172 -9.64 -3.72 -6.88
CA GLU A 172 -10.36 -3.59 -8.15
C GLU A 172 -9.45 -3.80 -9.35
N LEU A 173 -8.31 -3.12 -9.38
CA LEU A 173 -7.32 -3.26 -10.45
C LEU A 173 -6.77 -4.69 -10.53
N CYS A 174 -6.54 -5.33 -9.38
CA CYS A 174 -6.09 -6.72 -9.33
C CYS A 174 -7.14 -7.68 -9.93
N ARG A 175 -8.44 -7.47 -9.64
CA ARG A 175 -9.54 -8.24 -10.24
C ARG A 175 -9.75 -7.93 -11.71
N TRP A 176 -9.63 -6.68 -12.12
CA TRP A 176 -9.74 -6.28 -13.53
C TRP A 176 -8.65 -6.96 -14.37
N MET A 177 -7.41 -6.99 -13.88
CA MET A 177 -6.31 -7.72 -14.53
C MET A 177 -6.50 -9.24 -14.59
N GLN A 178 -7.37 -9.80 -13.75
CA GLN A 178 -7.76 -11.21 -13.82
C GLN A 178 -8.85 -11.46 -14.86
N SER A 179 -9.75 -10.48 -15.06
CA SER A 179 -10.76 -10.58 -16.08
C SER A 179 -10.06 -10.54 -17.44
N ASN A 180 -10.34 -11.50 -18.32
CA ASN A 180 -9.86 -11.48 -19.72
C ASN A 180 -10.59 -10.40 -20.54
N THR A 181 -10.75 -9.20 -19.97
CA THR A 181 -11.40 -8.08 -20.63
C THR A 181 -10.59 -7.65 -21.85
N THR A 182 -11.30 -7.28 -22.91
CA THR A 182 -10.71 -6.76 -24.15
C THR A 182 -10.37 -5.28 -24.07
N GLU A 183 -10.69 -4.63 -22.94
CA GLU A 183 -10.34 -3.23 -22.69
C GLU A 183 -8.85 -3.08 -22.43
N ASN A 184 -8.22 -2.12 -23.12
CA ASN A 184 -6.78 -1.91 -23.02
C ASN A 184 -6.35 -1.24 -21.70
N GLU A 185 -7.25 -0.52 -21.02
CA GLU A 185 -6.98 0.14 -19.74
C GLU A 185 -8.18 0.02 -18.78
N PRO A 186 -7.94 -0.08 -17.46
CA PRO A 186 -9.01 -0.04 -16.46
C PRO A 186 -9.64 1.35 -16.38
N PRO A 187 -10.95 1.46 -16.03
CA PRO A 187 -11.59 2.74 -15.78
C PRO A 187 -10.84 3.52 -14.71
N ARG A 188 -10.40 4.75 -15.00
CA ARG A 188 -9.66 5.57 -14.03
C ARG A 188 -10.60 6.21 -13.01
N HIS A 189 -10.10 6.33 -11.77
CA HIS A 189 -10.77 7.08 -10.72
C HIS A 189 -10.03 8.39 -10.50
N ASP A 190 -10.78 9.49 -10.43
CA ASP A 190 -10.23 10.79 -10.08
C ASP A 190 -10.28 10.96 -8.56
N TYR A 191 -9.12 11.06 -7.94
CA TYR A 191 -8.98 11.35 -6.52
C TYR A 191 -8.58 12.81 -6.34
N ASN A 192 -9.29 13.53 -5.48
CA ASN A 192 -8.95 14.90 -5.15
C ASN A 192 -7.96 14.93 -3.98
N PHE A 193 -6.79 15.50 -4.21
CA PHE A 193 -5.75 15.72 -3.20
C PHE A 193 -5.62 17.20 -2.81
N ASP A 194 -6.57 18.05 -3.22
CA ASP A 194 -6.63 19.46 -2.82
C ASP A 194 -7.08 19.59 -1.36
N ARG A 195 -6.08 19.83 -0.50
CA ARG A 195 -6.25 19.94 0.95
C ARG A 195 -6.75 21.31 1.42
N SER A 196 -7.01 22.24 0.50
CA SER A 196 -7.61 23.55 0.82
C SER A 196 -9.13 23.48 1.03
N THR A 197 -9.74 22.35 0.68
CA THR A 197 -11.20 22.14 0.72
C THR A 197 -11.70 21.46 2.00
N ILE A 198 -10.80 21.19 2.95
CA ILE A 198 -11.06 20.49 4.23
C ILE A 198 -11.00 21.48 5.40
#